data_AF-A0A960NYN7-F1
#
_entry.id   AF-A0A960NYN7-F1
#
_cell.length_a   1.000
_cell.length_b   1.000
_cell.length_c   1.000
_cell.angle_alpha   90.00
_cell.angle_beta   90.00
_cell.angle_gamma   90.00
#
_symmetry.space_group_name_H-M   'P 1'
#
loop_
_entity.id
_entity.type
_entity.pdbx_description
1 polymer ?
#
loop_
_entity_poly.entity_id
_entity_poly.type
_entity_poly.pdbx_seq_one_letter_code
_entity_poly.pdbx_strand_id
1 'polypeptide(L)'
;MKPPSVVAVDREAEAFASLFVAAREMGVRIGWLDLAGESAAPIPEDLARAAALGAMRAVQVRADRVVTVKPIAGPAVLRDLVREHFLGCGLVLARGLDGWPKLEPAAMGFELRSAADRRRSFAAAELLAELLRPRHRMSAGTR
;
A
#
# COMPACT_ATOMS: atom_id res chain seq x y z
N MET A 1 4.97 -4.90 16.44
CA MET A 1 4.55 -3.70 15.68
C MET A 1 3.07 -3.80 15.38
N LYS A 2 2.34 -2.68 15.35
CA LYS A 2 0.91 -2.66 15.00
C LYS A 2 0.77 -2.84 13.47
N PRO A 3 -0.19 -3.63 12.97
CA PRO A 3 -0.43 -3.74 11.54
C PRO A 3 -0.93 -2.40 10.97
N PRO A 4 -0.57 -2.05 9.73
CA PRO A 4 -1.08 -0.85 9.08
C PRO A 4 -2.58 -0.96 8.83
N SER A 5 -3.21 0.19 8.68
CA SER A 5 -4.53 0.28 8.04
C SER A 5 -4.38 0.07 6.54
N VAL A 6 -5.36 -0.56 5.90
CA VAL A 6 -5.37 -0.77 4.44
C VAL A 6 -6.65 -0.17 3.87
N VAL A 7 -6.51 0.60 2.80
CA VAL A 7 -7.64 1.16 2.05
C VAL A 7 -7.44 0.92 0.56
N ALA A 8 -8.54 0.64 -0.13
CA ALA A 8 -8.54 0.46 -1.57
C ALA A 8 -8.47 1.81 -2.30
N VAL A 9 -7.79 1.86 -3.43
CA VAL A 9 -7.72 3.02 -4.34
C VAL A 9 -7.83 2.54 -5.79
N ASP A 10 -8.32 3.42 -6.67
CA ASP A 10 -8.45 3.12 -8.12
C ASP A 10 -7.54 3.98 -8.99
N ARG A 11 -6.97 5.05 -8.43
CA ARG A 11 -6.12 6.00 -9.16
C ARG A 11 -4.65 5.66 -8.94
N GLU A 12 -3.79 6.22 -9.80
CA GLU A 12 -2.33 6.16 -9.64
C GLU A 12 -1.87 6.98 -8.42
N ALA A 13 -0.63 6.74 -7.98
CA ALA A 13 -0.07 7.31 -6.76
C ALA A 13 -0.06 8.86 -6.76
N GLU A 14 0.12 9.47 -7.93
CA GLU A 14 0.14 10.92 -8.13
C GLU A 14 -1.15 11.59 -7.67
N ALA A 15 -2.30 10.92 -7.82
CA ALA A 15 -3.60 11.45 -7.39
C ALA A 15 -3.70 11.60 -5.86
N PHE A 16 -2.79 10.97 -5.11
CA PHE A 16 -2.71 11.02 -3.65
C PHE A 16 -1.50 11.81 -3.14
N ALA A 17 -0.83 12.60 -4.00
CA ALA A 17 0.37 13.37 -3.64
C ALA A 17 0.20 14.23 -2.37
N SER A 18 -0.93 14.92 -2.22
CA SER A 18 -1.22 15.74 -1.03
C SER A 18 -1.34 14.92 0.26
N LEU A 19 -1.77 13.65 0.17
CA LEU A 19 -1.80 12.72 1.30
C LEU A 19 -0.38 12.29 1.71
N PHE A 20 0.49 12.02 0.74
CA PHE A 20 1.90 11.71 1.02
C PHE A 20 2.63 12.88 1.69
N VAL A 21 2.36 14.12 1.24
CA VAL A 21 2.90 15.33 1.87
C VAL A 21 2.45 15.44 3.32
N ALA A 22 1.14 15.36 3.59
CA ALA A 22 0.60 15.42 4.94
C ALA A 22 1.14 14.30 5.84
N ALA A 23 1.30 13.09 5.30
CA ALA A 23 1.84 11.97 6.05
C ALA A 23 3.30 12.19 6.44
N ARG A 24 4.12 12.74 5.54
CA ARG A 24 5.50 13.12 5.84
C ARG A 24 5.57 14.15 6.98
N GLU A 25 4.73 15.18 6.92
CA GLU A 25 4.65 16.21 7.97
C GLU A 25 4.24 15.64 9.33
N MET A 26 3.38 14.62 9.32
CA MET A 26 2.91 13.93 10.53
C MET A 26 3.82 12.76 10.98
N GLY A 27 4.93 12.48 10.29
CA GLY A 27 5.80 11.33 10.58
C GLY A 27 5.15 9.96 10.34
N VAL A 28 4.12 9.91 9.49
CA VAL A 28 3.38 8.69 9.12
C VAL A 28 3.97 8.11 7.84
N ARG A 29 4.35 6.83 7.87
CA ARG A 29 4.78 6.10 6.68
C ARG A 29 3.59 5.52 5.94
N ILE A 30 3.45 5.86 4.66
CA ILE A 30 2.45 5.27 3.75
C ILE A 30 3.14 4.25 2.84
N GLY A 31 2.56 3.05 2.77
CA GLY A 31 2.89 2.05 1.76
C GLY A 31 1.99 2.19 0.53
N TRP A 32 2.55 1.89 -0.64
CA TRP A 32 1.79 1.72 -1.88
C TRP A 32 1.83 0.25 -2.29
N LEU A 33 0.68 -0.37 -2.46
CA LEU A 33 0.54 -1.73 -2.94
C LEU A 33 -0.27 -1.72 -4.23
N ASP A 34 0.27 -2.30 -5.28
CA ASP A 34 -0.41 -2.40 -6.57
C ASP A 34 -0.68 -3.86 -6.90
N LEU A 35 -1.95 -4.23 -6.95
CA LEU A 35 -2.44 -5.56 -7.35
C LEU A 35 -3.10 -5.54 -8.73
N ALA A 36 -3.34 -4.34 -9.30
CA ALA A 36 -3.97 -4.17 -10.61
C ALA A 36 -2.96 -3.99 -11.75
N GLY A 37 -1.73 -3.56 -11.43
CA GLY A 37 -0.69 -3.37 -12.42
C GLY A 37 -0.19 -4.69 -13.01
N GLU A 38 -0.12 -4.77 -14.35
CA GLU A 38 0.86 -5.65 -14.99
C GLU A 38 2.26 -5.13 -14.62
N SER A 39 3.21 -6.02 -14.30
CA SER A 39 4.54 -5.64 -13.81
C SER A 39 5.20 -4.61 -14.74
N ALA A 40 5.15 -3.34 -14.35
CA ALA A 40 5.65 -2.23 -15.15
C ALA A 40 7.11 -1.94 -14.81
N ALA A 41 7.93 -1.80 -15.85
CA ALA A 41 9.36 -1.43 -15.86
C ALA A 41 10.36 -2.56 -15.53
N PRO A 42 11.53 -2.56 -16.21
CA PRO A 42 12.42 -3.71 -16.19
C PRO A 42 13.04 -3.92 -14.81
N ILE A 43 12.87 -5.14 -14.30
CA ILE A 43 13.64 -5.65 -13.18
C ILE A 43 15.13 -5.63 -13.59
N PRO A 44 16.06 -5.14 -12.74
CA PRO A 44 17.49 -5.21 -13.02
C PRO A 44 17.92 -6.64 -13.37
N GLU A 45 18.66 -6.81 -14.47
CA GLU A 45 18.93 -8.13 -15.05
C GLU A 45 19.51 -9.14 -14.06
N ASP A 46 20.45 -8.73 -13.22
CA ASP A 46 21.05 -9.62 -12.21
C ASP A 46 20.01 -10.14 -11.20
N LEU A 47 19.05 -9.30 -10.82
CA LEU A 47 17.98 -9.71 -9.91
C LEU A 47 17.01 -10.68 -10.61
N ALA A 48 16.70 -10.42 -11.88
CA ALA A 48 15.88 -11.32 -12.70
C ALA A 48 16.56 -12.69 -12.89
N ARG A 49 17.86 -12.71 -13.21
CA ARG A 49 18.67 -13.93 -13.32
C ARG A 49 18.71 -14.71 -12.02
N ALA A 50 18.99 -14.04 -10.90
CA ALA A 50 19.01 -14.69 -9.59
C ALA A 50 17.65 -15.33 -9.25
N ALA A 51 16.54 -14.61 -9.48
CA ALA A 51 15.20 -15.14 -9.27
C ALA A 51 14.90 -16.34 -10.19
N ALA A 52 15.30 -16.29 -11.46
CA ALA A 52 15.13 -17.38 -12.42
C ALA A 52 15.94 -18.64 -12.05
N LEU A 53 17.09 -18.47 -11.38
CA LEU A 53 17.90 -19.55 -10.83
C LEU A 53 17.36 -20.11 -9.50
N GLY A 54 16.23 -19.62 -9.01
CA GLY A 54 15.58 -20.11 -7.79
C GLY A 54 16.02 -19.40 -6.51
N ALA A 55 16.67 -18.25 -6.60
CA ALA A 55 16.91 -17.44 -5.40
C ALA A 55 15.56 -17.04 -4.79
N MET A 56 15.34 -17.41 -3.53
CA MET A 56 14.10 -17.07 -2.82
C MET A 56 13.88 -15.56 -2.67
N ARG A 57 14.98 -14.77 -2.73
CA ARG A 57 14.96 -13.32 -2.70
C ARG A 57 16.25 -12.78 -3.33
N ALA A 58 16.12 -11.89 -4.31
CA ALA A 58 17.24 -11.15 -4.87
C ALA A 58 17.11 -9.67 -4.49
N VAL A 59 18.17 -9.06 -3.96
CA VAL A 59 18.13 -7.69 -3.42
C VAL A 59 19.28 -6.87 -3.98
N GLN A 60 18.98 -5.67 -4.47
CA GLN A 60 19.95 -4.65 -4.80
C GLN A 60 19.75 -3.44 -3.89
N VAL A 61 20.83 -2.98 -3.27
CA VAL A 61 20.85 -1.78 -2.42
C VAL A 61 21.63 -0.67 -3.13
N ARG A 62 21.08 0.54 -3.09
CA ARG A 62 21.67 1.80 -3.56
C ARG A 62 21.54 2.85 -2.44
N ALA A 63 22.19 4.00 -2.59
CA ALA A 63 22.22 5.05 -1.57
C ALA A 63 20.83 5.56 -1.16
N ASP A 64 19.88 5.57 -2.10
CA ASP A 64 18.55 6.16 -1.97
C ASP A 64 17.41 5.13 -2.04
N ARG A 65 17.70 3.88 -2.42
CA ARG A 65 16.66 2.86 -2.67
C ARG A 65 17.13 1.43 -2.50
N VAL A 66 16.17 0.56 -2.23
CA VAL A 66 16.33 -0.90 -2.25
C VAL A 66 15.36 -1.47 -3.28
N VAL A 67 15.88 -2.28 -4.20
CA VAL A 67 15.05 -3.06 -5.14
C VAL A 67 15.13 -4.52 -4.72
N THR A 68 13.97 -5.17 -4.56
CA THR A 68 13.89 -6.59 -4.21
C THR A 68 13.01 -7.30 -5.22
N VAL A 69 13.46 -8.46 -5.67
CA VAL A 69 12.66 -9.41 -6.45
C VAL A 69 12.45 -10.65 -5.60
N LYS A 70 11.20 -11.09 -5.51
CA LYS A 70 10.81 -12.31 -4.81
C LYS A 70 9.89 -13.11 -5.72
N PRO A 71 10.26 -14.35 -6.10
CA PRO A 71 9.31 -15.23 -6.76
C PRO A 71 8.17 -15.55 -5.79
N ILE A 72 6.93 -15.43 -6.27
CA ILE A 72 5.74 -15.83 -5.52
C ILE A 72 5.36 -17.26 -5.92
N ALA A 73 5.11 -18.11 -4.92
CA ALA A 73 4.57 -19.44 -5.13
C ALA A 73 3.06 -19.40 -4.88
N GLY A 74 2.27 -19.47 -5.95
CA GLY A 74 0.81 -19.37 -5.87
C GLY A 74 0.29 -17.93 -5.79
N PRO A 75 -1.00 -17.76 -5.44
CA PRO A 75 -1.64 -16.45 -5.45
C PRO A 75 -1.09 -15.54 -4.35
N ALA A 76 -1.03 -14.23 -4.64
CA ALA A 76 -0.61 -13.23 -3.68
C ALA A 76 -1.68 -13.04 -2.60
N VAL A 77 -1.35 -13.34 -1.34
CA VAL A 77 -2.25 -13.16 -0.19
C VAL A 77 -1.98 -11.79 0.44
N LEU A 78 -2.99 -10.91 0.48
CA LEU A 78 -2.86 -9.52 0.97
C LEU A 78 -2.21 -9.45 2.36
N ARG A 79 -2.66 -10.29 3.29
CA ARG A 79 -2.13 -10.32 4.66
C ARG A 79 -0.63 -10.60 4.68
N ASP A 80 -0.17 -11.52 3.86
CA ASP A 80 1.23 -11.93 3.82
C ASP A 80 2.09 -10.82 3.17
N LEU A 81 1.58 -10.20 2.11
CA LEU A 81 2.21 -9.00 1.50
C LEU A 81 2.37 -7.86 2.51
N VAL A 82 1.30 -7.54 3.25
CA VAL A 82 1.31 -6.48 4.27
C VAL A 82 2.30 -6.81 5.40
N ARG A 83 2.29 -8.06 5.87
CA ARG A 83 3.20 -8.51 6.92
C ARG A 83 4.66 -8.53 6.47
N GLU A 84 4.94 -8.82 5.22
CA GLU A 84 6.33 -8.95 4.75
C GLU A 84 6.93 -7.62 4.30
N HIS A 85 6.15 -6.76 3.64
CA HIS A 85 6.67 -5.59 2.95
C HIS A 85 6.31 -4.26 3.62
N PHE A 86 5.26 -4.22 4.44
CA PHE A 86 4.70 -2.96 4.93
C PHE A 86 4.72 -2.84 6.46
N LEU A 87 5.44 -3.72 7.15
CA LEU A 87 5.63 -3.59 8.60
C LEU A 87 6.28 -2.25 8.94
N GLY A 88 5.57 -1.50 9.79
CA GLY A 88 5.99 -0.17 10.23
C GLY A 88 5.42 0.99 9.41
N CYS A 89 4.70 0.71 8.32
CA CYS A 89 3.77 1.69 7.76
C CYS A 89 2.60 1.92 8.72
N GLY A 90 2.04 3.13 8.73
CA GLY A 90 0.79 3.42 9.42
C GLY A 90 -0.43 3.14 8.55
N LEU A 91 -0.27 3.30 7.23
CA LEU A 91 -1.30 3.15 6.21
C LEU A 91 -0.70 2.49 4.96
N VAL A 92 -1.48 1.67 4.28
CA VAL A 92 -1.18 1.16 2.93
C VAL A 92 -2.35 1.53 2.02
N LEU A 93 -2.03 2.19 0.91
CA LEU A 93 -2.96 2.42 -0.20
C LEU A 93 -2.81 1.24 -1.16
N ALA A 94 -3.88 0.49 -1.40
CA ALA A 94 -3.87 -0.72 -2.21
C ALA A 94 -4.72 -0.55 -3.47
N ARG A 95 -4.09 -0.61 -4.64
CA ARG A 95 -4.78 -0.55 -5.94
C ARG A 95 -5.17 -1.95 -6.40
N GLY A 96 -6.37 -2.09 -6.98
CA GLY A 96 -6.90 -3.40 -7.42
C GLY A 96 -7.38 -4.28 -6.27
N LEU A 97 -7.80 -3.68 -5.16
CA LEU A 97 -8.26 -4.38 -3.97
C LEU A 97 -9.77 -4.23 -3.79
N ASP A 98 -10.51 -5.32 -3.94
CA ASP A 98 -11.98 -5.34 -3.83
C ASP A 98 -12.47 -5.65 -2.42
N GLY A 99 -13.64 -5.12 -2.05
CA GLY A 99 -14.30 -5.40 -0.77
C GLY A 99 -13.75 -4.63 0.45
N TRP A 100 -12.83 -3.69 0.22
CA TRP A 100 -12.24 -2.84 1.26
C TRP A 100 -12.81 -1.41 1.22
N PRO A 101 -12.72 -0.65 2.32
CA PRO A 101 -13.03 0.78 2.29
C PRO A 101 -12.21 1.48 1.22
N LYS A 102 -12.89 2.25 0.37
CA LYS A 102 -12.33 2.85 -0.82
C LYS A 102 -12.07 4.33 -0.62
N LEU A 103 -10.88 4.77 -0.98
CA LEU A 103 -10.45 6.15 -0.91
C LEU A 103 -10.40 6.76 -2.31
N GLU A 104 -11.11 7.87 -2.49
CA GLU A 104 -11.19 8.60 -3.74
C GLU A 104 -10.68 10.04 -3.54
N PRO A 105 -9.82 10.56 -4.44
CA PRO A 105 -9.45 11.98 -4.41
C PRO A 105 -10.66 12.84 -4.81
N ALA A 106 -10.83 13.96 -4.11
CA ALA A 106 -11.90 14.92 -4.36
C ALA A 106 -11.31 16.31 -4.68
N ALA A 107 -12.15 17.24 -5.16
CA ALA A 107 -11.72 18.62 -5.48
C ALA A 107 -11.05 19.31 -4.29
N MET A 108 -11.51 19.02 -3.05
CA MET A 108 -10.89 19.47 -1.82
C MET A 108 -10.72 18.28 -0.87
N GLY A 109 -9.56 17.62 -0.95
CA GLY A 109 -9.20 16.52 -0.06
C GLY A 109 -9.62 15.15 -0.60
N PHE A 110 -10.25 14.35 0.24
CA PHE A 110 -10.53 12.94 -0.06
C PHE A 110 -11.91 12.50 0.41
N GLU A 111 -12.51 11.57 -0.31
CA GLU A 111 -13.73 10.87 0.08
C GLU A 111 -13.38 9.43 0.47
N LEU A 112 -13.73 9.03 1.69
CA LEU A 112 -13.62 7.65 2.15
C LEU A 112 -15.02 7.01 2.11
N ARG A 113 -15.14 5.94 1.33
CA ARG A 113 -16.33 5.11 1.21
C ARG A 113 -16.15 3.84 2.03
N SER A 114 -17.04 3.60 2.98
CA SER A 114 -17.02 2.36 3.77
C SER A 114 -17.75 1.22 3.07
N ALA A 115 -17.61 -0.02 3.58
CA ALA A 115 -18.34 -1.19 3.07
C ALA A 115 -19.87 -1.06 3.14
N ALA A 116 -20.40 -0.16 3.99
CA ALA A 116 -21.83 0.17 4.06
C ALA A 116 -22.23 1.31 3.11
N ASP A 117 -21.42 1.58 2.08
CA ASP A 117 -21.55 2.67 1.09
C ASP A 117 -21.73 4.08 1.69
N ARG A 118 -21.34 4.26 2.95
CA ARG A 118 -21.30 5.59 3.58
C ARG A 118 -20.07 6.34 3.09
N ARG A 119 -20.29 7.53 2.54
CA ARG A 119 -19.27 8.46 2.07
C ARG A 119 -19.02 9.55 3.09
N ARG A 120 -17.74 9.85 3.32
CA ARG A 120 -17.30 10.91 4.23
C ARG A 120 -16.11 11.63 3.62
N SER A 121 -16.18 12.96 3.61
CA SER A 121 -15.12 13.81 3.09
C SER A 121 -14.16 14.23 4.21
N PHE A 122 -12.88 14.35 3.87
CA PHE A 122 -11.81 14.70 4.80
C PHE A 122 -10.77 15.57 4.12
N ALA A 123 -10.18 16.50 4.87
CA ALA A 123 -8.88 17.04 4.52
C ALA A 123 -7.78 15.96 4.71
N ALA A 124 -6.61 16.13 4.08
CA ALA A 124 -5.54 15.13 4.09
C ALA A 124 -5.10 14.71 5.51
N ALA A 125 -4.83 15.68 6.39
CA ALA A 125 -4.40 15.43 7.76
C ALA A 125 -5.51 14.76 8.61
N GLU A 126 -6.77 15.19 8.42
CA GLU A 126 -7.93 14.61 9.11
C GLU A 126 -8.16 13.15 8.68
N LEU A 127 -7.98 12.87 7.39
CA LEU A 127 -8.07 11.51 6.86
C LEU A 127 -7.00 10.62 7.50
N LEU A 128 -5.75 11.07 7.58
CA LEU A 128 -4.68 10.30 8.22
C LEU A 128 -5.02 10.02 9.69
N ALA A 129 -5.46 11.03 10.43
CA ALA A 129 -5.87 10.85 11.82
C ALA A 129 -7.03 9.87 11.96
N GLU A 130 -8.00 9.87 11.04
CA GLU A 130 -9.10 8.91 11.01
C GLU A 130 -8.60 7.49 10.69
N LEU A 131 -7.79 7.31 9.65
CA LEU A 131 -7.33 6.00 9.19
C LEU A 131 -6.35 5.32 10.15
N LEU A 132 -5.62 6.08 10.98
CA LEU A 132 -4.73 5.52 12.00
C LEU A 132 -5.47 4.97 13.24
N ARG A 133 -6.79 5.22 13.33
CA ARG A 133 -7.64 4.67 14.41
C ARG A 133 -7.72 3.14 14.30
N PRO A 134 -7.83 2.41 15.42
CA PRO A 134 -7.77 0.94 15.43
C PRO A 134 -8.79 0.23 14.52
N ARG A 135 -9.96 0.83 14.29
CA ARG A 135 -11.05 0.24 13.50
C ARG A 135 -10.74 0.00 12.02
N HIS A 136 -9.74 0.68 11.47
CA HIS A 136 -9.36 0.56 10.06
C HIS A 136 -8.12 -0.33 9.86
N ARG A 137 -7.58 -0.88 10.96
CA ARG A 137 -6.45 -1.80 10.89
C ARG A 137 -6.91 -3.13 10.34
N MET A 138 -6.03 -3.76 9.56
CA MET A 138 -6.24 -5.16 9.20
C MET A 138 -6.45 -6.00 10.45
N SER A 139 -7.57 -6.71 10.51
CA SER A 139 -7.81 -7.69 11.56
C SER A 139 -6.98 -8.95 11.28
N ALA A 140 -6.54 -9.66 12.32
CA ALA A 140 -5.80 -10.91 12.17
C ALA A 140 -6.59 -12.02 11.45
N GLY A 141 -7.91 -11.85 11.25
CA GLY A 141 -8.81 -12.84 10.64
C GLY A 141 -9.28 -12.53 9.23
N THR A 142 -8.88 -11.40 8.63
CA THR A 142 -9.29 -11.07 7.25
C THR A 142 -8.43 -11.88 6.27
N ARG A 143 -9.07 -12.84 5.60
CA ARG A 143 -8.46 -13.67 4.55
C ARG A 143 -8.26 -12.86 3.28
#